data_AF-A0A239DXP0-F1
#
_entry.id   AF-A0A239DXP0-F1
#
_cell.length_a   1.000
_cell.length_b   1.000
_cell.length_c   1.000
_cell.angle_alpha   90.00
_cell.angle_beta   90.00
_cell.angle_gamma   90.00
#
_symmetry.space_group_name_H-M   'P 1'
#
loop_
_entity.id
_entity.type
_entity.pdbx_description
1 polymer ?
#
loop_
_entity_poly.entity_id
_entity_poly.type
_entity_poly.pdbx_seq_one_letter_code
_entity_poly.pdbx_strand_id
1 'polypeptide(L)'
;MKSIKYIVILTLFLSINYIYGISYFPDINNHWASSYIKWAMNDADLFSEDYNGTFEPNQYMTRGEFINLLDKILHLQNMYDNKKVDKDNYFYSDLSKSDSGYESVISLINYINQYSTNGITFFDIYPSAQLNINQAITRYEAALLARAITTPPIQEIQGHTYKDVSPNIRRYTDIKEVIDNNIIGGYEDGTLKLHNKVTLAEAAVVGKKIYDDLEYIQKDYLKLLPIESNVEKEKFPLFQIINHGNNLSSEDKRFINAVTSLEYLYFVGYIPYEERHIYDTNPIDTLWELKDKDYYNVLGTNYYLLKWDKELVLERKIKLIREAMEHYLSMQDKNFEGVYSFFQVAREHYPSEDLVEIMESIFYEIENHKDATLIGVLLSELYYEENRYNDITFVYQHLLKTEENILTRVRIVTNYGYILCESSGYDEATKYLNNSWRDIKSHRQYAQNRREIDTMITSILKQLKIKNT
;
A
#
# COMPACT_ATOMS: atom_id res chain seq x y z
N MET A 1 41.26 40.65 14.74
CA MET A 1 39.80 40.40 14.77
C MET A 1 39.01 41.34 13.83
N LYS A 2 39.30 41.39 12.51
CA LYS A 2 38.49 42.16 11.54
C LYS A 2 38.08 41.36 10.29
N SER A 3 38.54 40.13 10.14
CA SER A 3 38.28 39.26 8.97
C SER A 3 37.15 38.24 9.17
N ILE A 4 36.64 38.06 10.39
CA ILE A 4 35.56 37.09 10.68
C ILE A 4 34.16 37.66 10.37
N LYS A 5 34.00 38.99 10.30
CA LYS A 5 32.68 39.61 10.05
C LYS A 5 32.16 39.46 8.61
N TYR A 6 33.04 39.22 7.63
CA TYR A 6 32.61 39.08 6.22
C TYR A 6 32.23 37.64 5.84
N ILE A 7 32.75 36.63 6.55
CA ILE A 7 32.42 35.21 6.29
C ILE A 7 31.00 34.87 6.76
N VAL A 8 30.54 35.46 7.88
CA VAL A 8 29.17 35.25 8.40
C VAL A 8 28.10 35.89 7.49
N ILE A 9 28.43 36.98 6.79
CA ILE A 9 27.49 37.64 5.86
C ILE A 9 27.38 36.87 4.53
N LEU A 10 28.42 36.15 4.11
CA LEU A 10 28.40 35.34 2.88
C LEU A 10 27.61 34.02 3.03
N THR A 11 27.61 33.41 4.22
CA THR A 11 26.82 32.20 4.50
C THR A 11 25.31 32.46 4.65
N LEU A 12 24.89 33.70 4.94
CA LEU A 12 23.48 34.09 5.07
C LEU A 12 22.77 34.32 3.71
N PHE A 13 23.51 34.45 2.61
CA PHE A 13 22.95 34.58 1.26
C PHE A 13 22.78 33.24 0.53
N LEU A 14 23.29 32.13 1.09
CA LEU A 14 23.19 30.79 0.49
C LEU A 14 21.97 29.99 0.96
N SER A 15 21.13 30.56 1.83
CA SER A 15 19.84 30.00 2.22
C SER A 15 18.68 30.76 1.57
N ILE A 16 18.73 30.96 0.25
CA ILE A 16 17.50 31.24 -0.50
C ILE A 16 16.79 29.88 -0.56
N ASN A 17 15.97 29.59 0.44
CA ASN A 17 14.91 28.62 0.24
C ASN A 17 14.06 29.18 -0.90
N TYR A 18 13.97 28.45 -2.01
CA TYR A 18 12.91 28.71 -2.97
C TYR A 18 11.60 28.52 -2.20
N ILE A 19 10.98 29.63 -1.80
CA ILE A 19 9.60 29.62 -1.34
C ILE A 19 8.82 29.29 -2.60
N TYR A 20 8.39 28.04 -2.76
CA TYR A 20 7.35 27.70 -3.71
C TYR A 20 6.16 28.60 -3.36
N GLY A 21 5.95 29.64 -4.17
CA GLY A 21 4.86 30.57 -3.96
C GLY A 21 3.56 29.83 -4.19
N ILE A 22 2.72 29.73 -3.16
CA ILE A 22 1.35 29.24 -3.33
C ILE A 22 0.70 30.11 -4.41
N SER A 23 0.29 29.50 -5.51
CA SER A 23 -0.40 30.20 -6.59
C SER A 23 -1.79 30.62 -6.11
N TYR A 24 -2.03 31.92 -6.09
CA TYR A 24 -3.30 32.51 -5.69
C TYR A 24 -4.00 33.13 -6.90
N PHE A 25 -5.18 32.61 -7.23
CA PHE A 25 -5.98 33.05 -8.37
C PHE A 25 -7.27 33.72 -7.87
N PRO A 26 -7.48 35.03 -8.10
CA PRO A 26 -8.68 35.72 -7.62
C PRO A 26 -9.98 35.21 -8.26
N ASP A 27 -9.92 34.74 -9.50
CA ASP A 27 -11.05 34.30 -10.31
C ASP A 27 -11.57 32.90 -9.96
N ILE A 28 -10.86 32.15 -9.11
CA ILE A 28 -11.35 30.88 -8.54
C ILE A 28 -11.91 31.06 -7.12
N ASN A 29 -11.93 32.27 -6.57
CA ASN A 29 -12.54 32.54 -5.28
C ASN A 29 -14.05 32.25 -5.36
N ASN A 30 -14.56 31.42 -4.45
CA ASN A 30 -15.95 30.92 -4.45
C ASN A 30 -16.37 30.12 -5.70
N HIS A 31 -15.43 29.75 -6.58
CA HIS A 31 -15.71 28.87 -7.70
C HIS A 31 -15.98 27.44 -7.17
N TRP A 32 -16.95 26.73 -7.74
CA TRP A 32 -17.32 25.38 -7.29
C TRP A 32 -16.15 24.38 -7.34
N ALA A 33 -15.22 24.56 -8.27
CA ALA A 33 -14.01 23.75 -8.42
C ALA A 33 -12.78 24.29 -7.66
N SER A 34 -12.92 25.33 -6.83
CA SER A 34 -11.79 26.05 -6.23
C SER A 34 -10.81 25.15 -5.48
N SER A 35 -11.32 24.19 -4.67
CA SER A 35 -10.47 23.25 -3.93
C SER A 35 -9.70 22.31 -4.85
N TYR A 36 -10.34 21.80 -5.91
CA TYR A 36 -9.72 20.91 -6.88
C TYR A 36 -8.65 21.63 -7.72
N ILE A 37 -8.93 22.86 -8.13
CA ILE A 37 -7.96 23.70 -8.84
C ILE A 37 -6.76 23.98 -7.94
N LYS A 38 -6.98 24.35 -6.67
CA LYS A 38 -5.89 24.61 -5.72
C LYS A 38 -5.02 23.37 -5.49
N TRP A 39 -5.63 22.20 -5.33
CA TRP A 39 -4.88 20.94 -5.24
C TRP A 39 -4.07 20.70 -6.52
N ALA A 40 -4.70 20.80 -7.69
CA ALA A 40 -4.05 20.52 -8.96
C ALA A 40 -2.90 21.49 -9.26
N MET A 41 -2.99 22.75 -8.81
CA MET A 41 -1.94 23.76 -9.00
C MET A 41 -0.82 23.65 -7.96
N ASN A 42 -1.16 23.51 -6.68
CA ASN A 42 -0.21 23.71 -5.58
C ASN A 42 0.31 22.41 -4.97
N ASP A 43 -0.50 21.35 -5.00
CA ASP A 43 -0.16 20.08 -4.34
C ASP A 43 0.34 19.05 -5.36
N ALA A 44 -0.24 19.04 -6.55
CA ALA A 44 -0.01 18.03 -7.58
C ALA A 44 0.67 18.54 -8.86
N ASP A 45 0.87 19.86 -9.01
CA ASP A 45 1.54 20.48 -10.18
C ASP A 45 1.05 19.93 -11.54
N LEU A 46 -0.27 19.87 -11.73
CA LEU A 46 -0.92 19.26 -12.91
C LEU A 46 -1.11 20.24 -14.08
N PHE A 47 -1.08 21.54 -13.80
CA PHE A 47 -1.30 22.61 -14.77
C PHE A 47 -0.02 23.45 -14.93
N SER A 48 0.16 24.11 -16.07
CA SER A 48 1.32 24.96 -16.33
C SER A 48 1.29 26.27 -15.52
N GLU A 49 2.44 26.84 -15.16
CA GLU A 49 2.54 28.06 -14.34
C GLU A 49 2.21 29.38 -15.08
N ASP A 50 2.00 29.36 -16.40
CA ASP A 50 1.87 30.55 -17.26
C ASP A 50 0.51 31.30 -17.15
N TYR A 51 -0.12 31.23 -15.98
CA TYR A 51 -1.33 31.98 -15.70
C TYR A 51 -0.95 33.44 -15.36
N ASN A 52 -1.36 34.39 -16.22
CA ASN A 52 -1.11 35.84 -16.08
C ASN A 52 -1.90 36.48 -14.91
N GLY A 53 -1.87 35.87 -13.72
CA GLY A 53 -2.59 36.29 -12.52
C GLY A 53 -4.03 35.78 -12.39
N THR A 54 -4.56 35.09 -13.40
CA THR A 54 -5.90 34.47 -13.40
C THR A 54 -5.83 33.04 -13.94
N PHE A 55 -6.60 32.11 -13.37
CA PHE A 55 -6.60 30.70 -13.77
C PHE A 55 -7.48 30.41 -15.00
N GLU A 56 -8.54 31.20 -15.21
CA GLU A 56 -9.53 31.03 -16.28
C GLU A 56 -10.29 29.68 -16.22
N PRO A 57 -10.97 29.36 -15.10
CA PRO A 57 -11.55 28.03 -14.86
C PRO A 57 -12.58 27.55 -15.90
N ASN A 58 -13.15 28.48 -16.67
CA ASN A 58 -14.17 28.20 -17.68
C ASN A 58 -13.58 28.08 -19.10
N GLN A 59 -12.28 28.28 -19.29
CA GLN A 59 -11.61 28.04 -20.55
C GLN A 59 -11.67 26.54 -20.90
N TYR A 60 -11.85 26.23 -22.18
CA TYR A 60 -11.83 24.85 -22.65
C TYR A 60 -10.41 24.28 -22.69
N MET A 61 -10.28 23.08 -22.15
CA MET A 61 -9.03 22.31 -22.19
C MET A 61 -8.86 21.61 -23.53
N THR A 62 -7.64 21.60 -24.06
CA THR A 62 -7.26 20.86 -25.26
C THR A 62 -7.02 19.36 -24.97
N ARG A 63 -7.05 18.52 -26.01
CA ARG A 63 -6.73 17.09 -25.90
C ARG A 63 -5.34 16.87 -25.34
N GLY A 64 -4.34 17.62 -25.81
CA GLY A 64 -2.96 17.53 -25.37
C GLY A 64 -2.80 17.89 -23.89
N GLU A 65 -3.44 18.96 -23.44
CA GLU A 65 -3.42 19.36 -22.02
C GLU A 65 -4.07 18.32 -21.12
N PHE A 66 -5.21 17.75 -21.51
CA PHE A 66 -5.86 16.70 -20.72
C PHE A 66 -5.01 15.43 -20.66
N ILE A 67 -4.40 15.03 -21.79
CA ILE A 67 -3.48 13.89 -21.85
C ILE A 67 -2.26 14.13 -20.93
N ASN A 68 -1.66 15.32 -20.97
CA ASN A 68 -0.55 15.70 -20.08
C ASN A 68 -0.97 15.67 -18.60
N LEU A 69 -2.18 16.13 -18.28
CA LEU A 69 -2.73 16.05 -16.93
C LEU A 69 -2.83 14.59 -16.45
N LEU A 70 -3.32 13.66 -17.29
CA LEU A 70 -3.40 12.25 -16.93
C LEU A 70 -2.02 11.60 -16.77
N ASP A 71 -1.10 11.92 -17.68
CA ASP A 71 0.28 11.44 -17.62
C ASP A 71 0.98 11.86 -16.32
N LYS A 72 0.84 13.13 -15.92
CA LYS A 72 1.33 13.64 -14.64
C LYS A 72 0.72 12.88 -13.45
N ILE A 73 -0.59 12.59 -13.47
CA ILE A 73 -1.24 11.82 -12.40
C ILE A 73 -0.65 10.40 -12.32
N LEU A 74 -0.45 9.72 -13.45
CA LEU A 74 0.16 8.39 -13.48
C LEU A 74 1.58 8.41 -12.90
N HIS A 75 2.37 9.45 -13.18
CA HIS A 75 3.68 9.65 -12.57
C HIS A 75 3.60 9.87 -11.05
N LEU A 76 2.70 10.73 -10.57
CA LEU A 76 2.51 10.97 -9.13
C LEU A 76 2.08 9.70 -8.37
N GLN A 77 1.32 8.84 -9.04
CA GLN A 77 0.82 7.58 -8.51
C GLN A 77 1.83 6.43 -8.66
N ASN A 78 3.01 6.67 -9.25
CA ASN A 78 4.03 5.66 -9.55
C ASN A 78 3.51 4.49 -10.40
N MET A 79 2.62 4.79 -11.37
CA MET A 79 1.97 3.77 -12.22
C MET A 79 2.86 3.29 -13.38
N TYR A 80 3.94 4.01 -13.70
CA TYR A 80 4.87 3.63 -14.75
C TYR A 80 5.95 2.66 -14.24
N ASP A 81 6.08 1.51 -14.90
CA ASP A 81 7.28 0.69 -14.79
C ASP A 81 8.49 1.49 -15.31
N ASN A 82 9.66 1.40 -14.66
CA ASN A 82 10.93 1.99 -15.11
C ASN A 82 11.46 1.45 -16.47
N LYS A 83 10.62 0.77 -17.25
CA LYS A 83 10.94 0.23 -18.58
C LYS A 83 10.85 1.34 -19.61
N LYS A 84 11.82 1.35 -20.54
CA LYS A 84 11.85 2.34 -21.63
C LYS A 84 10.61 2.18 -22.51
N VAL A 85 9.85 3.25 -22.59
CA VAL A 85 8.81 3.51 -23.60
C VAL A 85 9.42 3.33 -24.99
N ASP A 86 8.87 2.42 -25.80
CA ASP A 86 9.23 2.31 -27.22
C ASP A 86 8.68 3.56 -27.94
N LYS A 87 9.58 4.41 -28.44
CA LYS A 87 9.22 5.71 -29.02
C LYS A 87 8.92 5.65 -30.52
N ASP A 88 9.12 4.51 -31.16
CA ASP A 88 9.31 4.46 -32.62
C ASP A 88 8.10 3.94 -33.41
N ASN A 89 6.89 3.87 -32.84
CA ASN A 89 5.75 3.32 -33.58
C ASN A 89 4.37 3.90 -33.21
N TYR A 90 4.09 5.16 -33.57
CA TYR A 90 2.78 5.78 -33.33
C TYR A 90 2.08 6.27 -34.59
N PHE A 91 0.76 6.08 -34.60
CA PHE A 91 -0.12 6.14 -35.75
C PHE A 91 -0.61 7.55 -36.14
N TYR A 92 -0.25 8.59 -35.39
CA TYR A 92 -0.77 9.95 -35.59
C TYR A 92 0.17 10.80 -36.45
N SER A 93 -0.31 11.15 -37.64
CA SER A 93 0.43 11.88 -38.68
C SER A 93 0.66 13.36 -38.36
N ASP A 94 -0.09 13.91 -37.42
CA ASP A 94 -0.06 15.32 -36.99
C ASP A 94 0.68 15.53 -35.67
N LEU A 95 1.38 14.51 -35.18
CA LEU A 95 2.14 14.54 -33.93
C LEU A 95 3.65 14.52 -34.22
N SER A 96 4.36 15.56 -33.78
CA SER A 96 5.80 15.75 -33.95
C SER A 96 6.54 15.71 -32.60
N LYS A 97 7.80 15.24 -32.62
CA LYS A 97 8.70 15.25 -31.43
C LYS A 97 8.93 16.65 -30.85
N SER A 98 8.67 17.71 -31.62
CA SER A 98 8.77 19.10 -31.18
C SER A 98 7.51 19.62 -30.48
N ASP A 99 6.40 18.89 -30.54
CA ASP A 99 5.14 19.36 -29.98
C ASP A 99 5.18 19.33 -28.45
N SER A 100 4.67 20.39 -27.84
CA SER A 100 4.48 20.43 -26.38
C SER A 100 3.51 19.31 -25.98
N GLY A 101 3.96 18.42 -25.10
CA GLY A 101 3.19 17.24 -24.68
C GLY A 101 3.40 15.98 -25.52
N TYR A 102 4.30 15.97 -26.52
CA TYR A 102 4.62 14.77 -27.32
C TYR A 102 4.93 13.55 -26.43
N GLU A 103 5.84 13.71 -25.46
CA GLU A 103 6.26 12.63 -24.57
C GLU A 103 5.10 12.10 -23.72
N SER A 104 4.26 12.98 -23.18
CA SER A 104 3.08 12.58 -22.39
C SER A 104 2.05 11.83 -23.23
N VAL A 105 1.85 12.22 -24.49
CA VAL A 105 1.00 11.48 -25.43
C VAL A 105 1.54 10.06 -25.64
N ILE A 106 2.83 9.95 -25.91
CA ILE A 106 3.50 8.66 -26.13
C ILE A 106 3.42 7.76 -24.89
N SER A 107 3.72 8.30 -23.71
CA SER A 107 3.65 7.57 -22.43
C SER A 107 2.23 7.07 -22.16
N LEU A 108 1.22 7.93 -22.33
CA LEU A 108 -0.17 7.57 -22.08
C LEU A 108 -0.69 6.52 -23.08
N ILE A 109 -0.30 6.60 -24.37
CA ILE A 109 -0.65 5.56 -25.36
C ILE A 109 -0.12 4.19 -24.89
N ASN A 110 1.16 4.13 -24.51
CA ASN A 110 1.75 2.87 -24.03
C ASN A 110 1.08 2.37 -22.77
N TYR A 111 0.84 3.26 -21.81
CA TYR A 111 0.17 2.90 -20.57
C TYR A 111 -1.20 2.28 -20.84
N ILE A 112 -2.05 2.97 -21.59
CA ILE A 112 -3.42 2.51 -21.89
C ILE A 112 -3.38 1.17 -22.62
N ASN A 113 -2.55 1.04 -23.66
CA ASN A 113 -2.50 -0.18 -24.45
C ASN A 113 -1.96 -1.39 -23.67
N GLN A 114 -1.16 -1.18 -22.62
CA GLN A 114 -0.56 -2.25 -21.84
C GLN A 114 -1.34 -2.59 -20.56
N TYR A 115 -1.90 -1.59 -19.87
CA TYR A 115 -2.40 -1.72 -18.50
C TYR A 115 -3.91 -1.44 -18.33
N SER A 116 -4.62 -1.10 -19.41
CA SER A 116 -6.07 -0.91 -19.34
C SER A 116 -6.78 -2.15 -18.76
N THR A 117 -7.64 -1.91 -17.76
CA THR A 117 -8.36 -2.96 -17.02
C THR A 117 -9.63 -3.47 -17.73
N ASN A 118 -10.01 -2.88 -18.85
CA ASN A 118 -11.20 -3.22 -19.65
C ASN A 118 -10.85 -3.47 -21.13
N GLY A 119 -9.56 -3.54 -21.47
CA GLY A 119 -9.09 -3.77 -22.83
C GLY A 119 -9.35 -2.63 -23.83
N ILE A 120 -9.71 -1.43 -23.35
CA ILE A 120 -9.81 -0.25 -24.22
C ILE A 120 -8.41 0.17 -24.65
N THR A 121 -8.19 0.32 -25.95
CA THR A 121 -6.92 0.83 -26.47
C THR A 121 -7.00 2.33 -26.73
N PHE A 122 -5.86 3.02 -26.85
CA PHE A 122 -5.87 4.43 -27.22
C PHE A 122 -6.51 4.66 -28.60
N PHE A 123 -6.33 3.72 -29.53
CA PHE A 123 -6.93 3.76 -30.87
C PHE A 123 -8.46 3.63 -30.83
N ASP A 124 -9.02 2.94 -29.83
CA ASP A 124 -10.47 2.87 -29.66
C ASP A 124 -11.09 4.22 -29.32
N ILE A 125 -10.33 5.10 -28.66
CA ILE A 125 -10.73 6.45 -28.27
C ILE A 125 -10.54 7.40 -29.46
N TYR A 126 -9.38 7.31 -30.12
CA TYR A 126 -8.99 8.18 -31.23
C TYR A 126 -8.64 7.36 -32.48
N PRO A 127 -9.64 6.90 -33.26
CA PRO A 127 -9.42 6.03 -34.41
C PRO A 127 -8.90 6.75 -35.68
N SER A 128 -8.83 8.08 -35.66
CA SER A 128 -8.34 8.88 -36.79
C SER A 128 -6.81 8.86 -36.88
N ALA A 129 -6.24 9.03 -38.06
CA ALA A 129 -4.79 9.26 -38.24
C ALA A 129 -4.32 10.65 -37.79
N GLN A 130 -5.24 11.52 -37.35
CA GLN A 130 -4.96 12.84 -36.78
C GLN A 130 -5.51 12.93 -35.36
N LEU A 131 -4.63 13.16 -34.39
CA LEU A 131 -4.99 13.28 -32.97
C LEU A 131 -5.55 14.67 -32.64
N ASN A 132 -5.06 15.70 -33.33
CA ASN A 132 -5.36 17.12 -33.15
C ASN A 132 -5.23 17.54 -31.67
N ILE A 133 -4.01 17.47 -31.12
CA ILE A 133 -3.76 17.73 -29.69
C ILE A 133 -4.21 19.12 -29.23
N ASN A 134 -4.23 20.12 -30.12
CA ASN A 134 -4.65 21.48 -29.82
C ASN A 134 -6.18 21.68 -29.89
N GLN A 135 -6.94 20.65 -30.27
CA GLN A 135 -8.40 20.72 -30.29
C GLN A 135 -8.96 20.60 -28.87
N ALA A 136 -9.99 21.38 -28.54
CA ALA A 136 -10.71 21.24 -27.28
C ALA A 136 -11.29 19.82 -27.11
N ILE A 137 -10.96 19.17 -25.99
CA ILE A 137 -11.41 17.80 -25.68
C ILE A 137 -12.90 17.77 -25.34
N THR A 138 -13.59 16.74 -25.82
CA THR A 138 -15.00 16.50 -25.47
C THR A 138 -15.13 15.69 -24.18
N ARG A 139 -16.29 15.80 -23.52
CA ARG A 139 -16.61 14.99 -22.34
C ARG A 139 -16.62 13.48 -22.65
N TYR A 140 -16.99 13.09 -23.87
CA TYR A 140 -16.89 11.71 -24.36
C TYR A 140 -15.44 11.21 -24.35
N GLU A 141 -14.53 11.97 -24.97
CA GLU A 141 -13.11 11.61 -25.03
C GLU A 141 -12.46 11.60 -23.64
N ALA A 142 -12.76 12.59 -22.80
CA ALA A 142 -12.27 12.64 -21.42
C ALA A 142 -12.77 11.44 -20.60
N ALA A 143 -14.02 11.00 -20.80
CA ALA A 143 -14.59 9.82 -20.14
C ALA A 143 -13.88 8.54 -20.54
N LEU A 144 -13.61 8.34 -21.84
CA LEU A 144 -12.91 7.15 -22.29
C LEU A 144 -11.45 7.13 -21.86
N LEU A 145 -10.75 8.27 -21.92
CA LEU A 145 -9.38 8.37 -21.41
C LEU A 145 -9.31 8.12 -19.91
N ALA A 146 -10.25 8.68 -19.13
CA ALA A 146 -10.34 8.39 -17.71
C ALA A 146 -10.58 6.89 -17.47
N ARG A 147 -11.55 6.29 -18.17
CA ARG A 147 -11.85 4.87 -18.02
C ARG A 147 -10.65 3.99 -18.32
N ALA A 148 -9.88 4.34 -19.35
CA ALA A 148 -8.75 3.57 -19.83
C ALA A 148 -7.63 3.42 -18.78
N ILE A 149 -7.55 4.32 -17.81
CA ILE A 149 -6.49 4.32 -16.79
C ILE A 149 -7.01 4.00 -15.38
N THR A 150 -8.29 4.24 -15.09
CA THR A 150 -8.88 3.98 -13.77
C THR A 150 -9.26 2.52 -13.56
N THR A 151 -9.56 2.14 -12.32
CA THR A 151 -10.04 0.80 -11.99
C THR A 151 -11.52 0.64 -12.41
N PRO A 152 -12.11 -0.57 -12.42
CA PRO A 152 -13.56 -0.73 -12.55
C PRO A 152 -14.32 -0.28 -11.29
N PRO A 153 -15.65 -0.03 -11.40
CA PRO A 153 -16.51 0.25 -10.26
C PRO A 153 -16.86 -1.00 -9.46
N ILE A 154 -16.95 -0.86 -8.14
CA ILE A 154 -17.36 -1.95 -7.23
C ILE A 154 -18.87 -2.02 -7.02
N GLN A 155 -19.60 -0.97 -7.38
CA GLN A 155 -21.05 -0.89 -7.31
C GLN A 155 -21.57 -0.19 -8.56
N GLU A 156 -22.64 -0.73 -9.13
CA GLU A 156 -23.35 -0.10 -10.24
C GLU A 156 -24.45 0.83 -9.71
N ILE A 157 -24.54 2.04 -10.24
CA ILE A 157 -25.64 2.94 -9.92
C ILE A 157 -26.88 2.46 -10.66
N GLN A 158 -27.80 1.84 -9.92
CA GLN A 158 -29.05 1.32 -10.47
C GLN A 158 -30.02 2.45 -10.81
N GLY A 159 -30.73 2.31 -11.94
CA GLY A 159 -31.84 3.18 -12.34
C GLY A 159 -31.49 4.61 -12.75
N HIS A 160 -30.21 5.02 -12.71
CA HIS A 160 -29.78 6.31 -13.22
C HIS A 160 -29.49 6.22 -14.71
N THR A 161 -30.30 6.94 -15.50
CA THR A 161 -30.06 7.14 -16.94
C THR A 161 -30.01 8.63 -17.22
N TYR A 162 -29.19 9.02 -18.19
CA TYR A 162 -29.10 10.40 -18.65
C TYR A 162 -29.94 10.58 -19.90
N LYS A 163 -30.67 11.69 -19.97
CA LYS A 163 -31.66 11.96 -21.02
C LYS A 163 -31.04 11.99 -22.42
N ASP A 164 -29.76 12.35 -22.51
CA ASP A 164 -29.00 12.55 -23.74
C ASP A 164 -28.01 11.41 -24.05
N VAL A 165 -28.07 10.30 -23.31
CA VAL A 165 -27.14 9.17 -23.49
C VAL A 165 -27.92 7.94 -23.93
N SER A 166 -27.79 7.58 -25.20
CA SER A 166 -28.36 6.34 -25.73
C SER A 166 -27.55 5.13 -25.26
N PRO A 167 -28.19 4.02 -24.83
CA PRO A 167 -27.49 2.76 -24.56
C PRO A 167 -26.74 2.17 -25.77
N ASN A 168 -27.05 2.63 -26.98
CA ASN A 168 -26.43 2.16 -28.22
C ASN A 168 -25.20 2.96 -28.65
N ILE A 169 -24.77 3.98 -27.89
CA ILE A 169 -23.53 4.70 -28.22
C ILE A 169 -22.33 3.76 -28.13
N ARG A 170 -21.33 3.99 -28.99
CA ARG A 170 -20.05 3.27 -28.91
C ARG A 170 -19.45 3.49 -27.53
N ARG A 171 -18.90 2.43 -26.92
CA ARG A 171 -18.27 2.47 -25.58
C ARG A 171 -19.25 2.90 -24.47
N TYR A 172 -20.55 2.57 -24.59
CA TYR A 172 -21.54 2.87 -23.55
C TYR A 172 -21.17 2.28 -22.18
N THR A 173 -20.68 1.03 -22.14
CA THR A 173 -20.23 0.38 -20.91
C THR A 173 -19.11 1.16 -20.24
N ASP A 174 -18.11 1.62 -20.99
CA ASP A 174 -16.96 2.38 -20.46
C ASP A 174 -17.40 3.71 -19.84
N ILE A 175 -18.36 4.39 -20.49
CA ILE A 175 -18.98 5.61 -19.99
C ILE A 175 -19.77 5.34 -18.71
N LYS A 176 -20.56 4.26 -18.70
CA LYS A 176 -21.31 3.86 -17.51
C LYS A 176 -20.37 3.56 -16.34
N GLU A 177 -19.26 2.88 -16.58
CA GLU A 177 -18.30 2.52 -15.53
C GLU A 177 -17.62 3.73 -14.89
N VAL A 178 -17.25 4.76 -15.65
CA VAL A 178 -16.68 5.99 -15.05
C VAL A 178 -17.70 6.80 -14.26
N ILE A 179 -18.98 6.68 -14.58
CA ILE A 179 -20.08 7.28 -13.82
C ILE A 179 -20.31 6.50 -12.53
N ASP A 180 -20.37 5.17 -12.62
CA ASP A 180 -20.52 4.29 -11.46
C ASP A 180 -19.34 4.42 -10.48
N ASN A 181 -18.14 4.70 -10.99
CA ASN A 181 -16.95 5.04 -10.19
C ASN A 181 -16.95 6.48 -9.64
N ASN A 182 -17.96 7.28 -9.95
CA ASN A 182 -18.04 8.68 -9.57
C ASN A 182 -16.84 9.52 -10.07
N ILE A 183 -16.23 9.16 -11.19
CA ILE A 183 -15.15 9.94 -11.83
C ILE A 183 -15.77 11.11 -12.61
N ILE A 184 -16.77 10.81 -13.43
CA ILE A 184 -17.52 11.80 -14.22
C ILE A 184 -18.99 11.76 -13.80
N GLY A 185 -19.56 12.93 -13.54
CA GLY A 185 -20.98 13.10 -13.25
C GLY A 185 -21.69 13.92 -14.34
N GLY A 186 -23.02 13.85 -14.35
CA GLY A 186 -23.86 14.70 -15.19
C GLY A 186 -24.28 16.01 -14.52
N TYR A 187 -25.03 16.79 -15.28
CA TYR A 187 -25.55 18.09 -14.87
C TYR A 187 -26.90 17.95 -14.16
N GLU A 188 -27.30 19.00 -13.43
CA GLU A 188 -28.57 19.05 -12.68
C GLU A 188 -29.81 18.86 -13.57
N ASP A 189 -29.70 19.16 -14.86
CA ASP A 189 -30.77 18.95 -15.86
C ASP A 189 -30.98 17.48 -16.26
N GLY A 190 -30.14 16.56 -15.73
CA GLY A 190 -30.20 15.13 -16.00
C GLY A 190 -29.52 14.72 -17.31
N THR A 191 -28.56 15.51 -17.79
CA THR A 191 -27.76 15.22 -19.00
C THR A 191 -26.28 14.97 -18.68
N LEU A 192 -25.54 14.27 -19.55
CA LEU A 192 -24.07 14.18 -19.49
C LEU A 192 -23.36 15.17 -20.40
N LYS A 193 -24.04 15.64 -21.45
CA LYS A 193 -23.51 16.51 -22.51
C LYS A 193 -22.20 15.98 -23.08
N LEU A 194 -22.18 14.71 -23.50
CA LEU A 194 -20.96 14.01 -23.95
C LEU A 194 -20.20 14.73 -25.08
N HIS A 195 -20.89 15.50 -25.92
CA HIS A 195 -20.26 16.27 -27.01
C HIS A 195 -19.77 17.67 -26.60
N ASN A 196 -20.09 18.14 -25.39
CA ASN A 196 -19.58 19.42 -24.91
C ASN A 196 -18.09 19.36 -24.62
N LYS A 197 -17.45 20.54 -24.66
CA LYS A 197 -16.03 20.71 -24.34
C LYS A 197 -15.82 20.76 -22.83
N VAL A 198 -14.73 20.17 -22.38
CA VAL A 198 -14.33 20.13 -20.96
C VAL A 198 -13.64 21.43 -20.59
N THR A 199 -14.01 22.06 -19.47
CA THR A 199 -13.31 23.24 -18.95
C THR A 199 -12.11 22.87 -18.09
N LEU A 200 -11.17 23.79 -17.86
CA LEU A 200 -10.05 23.60 -16.92
C LEU A 200 -10.54 23.20 -15.51
N ALA A 201 -11.64 23.80 -15.04
CA ALA A 201 -12.25 23.45 -13.76
C ALA A 201 -12.80 22.01 -13.72
N GLU A 202 -13.50 21.59 -14.77
CA GLU A 202 -14.00 20.21 -14.88
C GLU A 202 -12.83 19.21 -14.94
N ALA A 203 -11.78 19.54 -15.68
CA ALA A 203 -10.58 18.71 -15.78
C ALA A 203 -9.85 18.57 -14.43
N ALA A 204 -9.75 19.64 -13.63
CA ALA A 204 -9.16 19.57 -12.28
C ALA A 204 -9.95 18.61 -11.37
N VAL A 205 -11.29 18.63 -11.45
CA VAL A 205 -12.16 17.75 -10.67
C VAL A 205 -12.01 16.30 -11.11
N VAL A 206 -12.04 16.04 -12.41
CA VAL A 206 -11.84 14.70 -12.97
C VAL A 206 -10.45 14.18 -12.60
N GLY A 207 -9.42 15.01 -12.75
CA GLY A 207 -8.04 14.69 -12.38
C GLY A 207 -7.91 14.26 -10.92
N LYS A 208 -8.51 15.00 -9.98
CA LYS A 208 -8.49 14.60 -8.56
C LYS A 208 -9.15 13.24 -8.32
N LYS A 209 -10.27 12.98 -8.98
CA LYS A 209 -11.02 11.73 -8.82
C LYS A 209 -10.26 10.54 -9.42
N ILE A 210 -9.57 10.74 -10.53
CA ILE A 210 -8.66 9.75 -11.11
C ILE A 210 -7.49 9.48 -10.16
N TYR A 211 -6.85 10.54 -9.64
CA TYR A 211 -5.77 10.42 -8.67
C TYR A 211 -6.20 9.60 -7.45
N ASP A 212 -7.38 9.86 -6.90
CA ASP A 212 -7.90 9.12 -5.75
C ASP A 212 -8.27 7.67 -6.08
N ASP A 213 -8.78 7.41 -7.29
CA ASP A 213 -9.11 6.05 -7.73
C ASP A 213 -7.85 5.17 -7.89
N LEU A 214 -6.76 5.75 -8.40
CA LEU A 214 -5.48 5.06 -8.55
C LEU A 214 -4.81 4.71 -7.20
N GLU A 215 -5.16 5.40 -6.11
CA GLU A 215 -4.70 5.05 -4.75
C GLU A 215 -5.08 3.60 -4.38
N TYR A 216 -6.20 3.09 -4.90
CA TYR A 216 -6.71 1.73 -4.64
C TYR A 216 -5.86 0.60 -5.23
N ILE A 217 -4.93 0.91 -6.13
CA ILE A 217 -4.04 -0.08 -6.77
C ILE A 217 -2.56 0.15 -6.46
N GLN A 218 -2.21 1.14 -5.64
CA GLN A 218 -0.83 1.37 -5.21
C GLN A 218 -0.30 0.23 -4.32
N LYS A 219 -1.13 -0.28 -3.40
CA LYS A 219 -0.80 -1.42 -2.54
C LYS A 219 -1.44 -2.67 -3.11
N ASP A 220 -0.66 -3.72 -3.28
CA ASP A 220 -1.15 -5.03 -3.73
C ASP A 220 -1.86 -5.76 -2.58
N TYR A 221 -3.17 -5.94 -2.72
CA TYR A 221 -4.04 -6.66 -1.80
C TYR A 221 -4.33 -8.10 -2.28
N LEU A 222 -3.86 -8.51 -3.47
CA LEU A 222 -4.03 -9.86 -4.00
C LEU A 222 -2.97 -10.83 -3.46
N LYS A 223 -2.72 -10.73 -2.15
CA LYS A 223 -1.81 -11.56 -1.37
C LYS A 223 -2.18 -11.50 0.10
N LEU A 224 -1.65 -12.42 0.88
CA LEU A 224 -1.70 -12.31 2.34
C LEU A 224 -0.83 -11.13 2.79
N LEU A 225 -1.48 -10.11 3.34
CA LEU A 225 -0.80 -8.97 3.92
C LEU A 225 -0.59 -9.21 5.41
N PRO A 226 0.57 -8.82 5.96
CA PRO A 226 0.83 -9.00 7.38
C PRO A 226 -0.20 -8.22 8.21
N ILE A 227 -0.52 -8.75 9.38
CA ILE A 227 -1.23 -7.96 10.39
C ILE A 227 -0.18 -7.08 11.06
N GLU A 228 -0.22 -5.79 10.72
CA GLU A 228 0.46 -4.69 11.42
C GLU A 228 -0.12 -4.53 12.83
N SER A 229 0.03 -5.58 13.62
CA SER A 229 -0.12 -5.52 15.06
C SER A 229 1.02 -4.65 15.59
N ASN A 230 0.89 -4.16 16.82
CA ASN A 230 1.98 -3.50 17.55
C ASN A 230 3.26 -4.37 17.74
N VAL A 231 3.43 -5.50 17.02
CA VAL A 231 4.64 -6.34 17.03
C VAL A 231 5.89 -5.58 16.57
N GLU A 232 5.75 -4.54 15.76
CA GLU A 232 6.89 -3.65 15.48
C GLU A 232 7.43 -2.91 16.71
N LYS A 233 6.72 -2.90 17.85
CA LYS A 233 7.22 -2.25 19.07
C LYS A 233 8.33 -3.00 19.79
N GLU A 234 8.55 -4.29 19.52
CA GLU A 234 9.66 -5.04 20.11
C GLU A 234 10.57 -5.60 19.01
N LYS A 235 11.42 -4.73 18.45
CA LYS A 235 12.50 -5.17 17.56
C LYS A 235 13.46 -6.16 18.24
N PHE A 236 13.50 -6.13 19.57
CA PHE A 236 14.41 -6.89 20.43
C PHE A 236 13.65 -7.51 21.62
N PRO A 237 12.82 -8.55 21.40
CA PRO A 237 12.07 -9.21 22.48
C PRO A 237 13.01 -9.89 23.48
N LEU A 238 12.63 -9.90 24.77
CA LEU A 238 13.40 -10.54 25.84
C LEU A 238 12.93 -11.97 26.16
N PHE A 239 11.85 -12.42 25.52
CA PHE A 239 11.30 -13.77 25.65
C PHE A 239 10.98 -14.12 27.12
N GLN A 240 11.61 -15.16 27.66
CA GLN A 240 11.22 -15.76 28.94
C GLN A 240 11.59 -14.90 30.17
N ILE A 241 12.33 -13.80 29.98
CA ILE A 241 12.79 -12.92 31.07
C ILE A 241 11.63 -12.19 31.75
N ILE A 242 10.55 -11.88 31.02
CA ILE A 242 9.42 -11.12 31.58
C ILE A 242 8.82 -11.79 32.83
N ASN A 243 8.96 -13.12 32.94
CA ASN A 243 8.45 -13.92 34.05
C ASN A 243 9.21 -13.71 35.36
N HIS A 244 10.38 -13.07 35.33
CA HIS A 244 11.24 -12.86 36.52
C HIS A 244 10.97 -11.52 37.23
N GLY A 245 10.25 -10.59 36.60
CA GLY A 245 10.04 -9.24 37.15
C GLY A 245 11.36 -8.57 37.55
N ASN A 246 11.50 -8.21 38.84
CA ASN A 246 12.70 -7.56 39.37
C ASN A 246 13.83 -8.51 39.80
N ASN A 247 13.60 -9.83 39.81
CA ASN A 247 14.54 -10.82 40.35
C ASN A 247 15.45 -11.41 39.26
N LEU A 248 16.26 -10.55 38.65
CA LEU A 248 17.17 -10.94 37.57
C LEU A 248 18.45 -11.62 38.08
N SER A 249 18.72 -12.82 37.58
CA SER A 249 19.97 -13.56 37.81
C SER A 249 21.18 -12.87 37.17
N SER A 250 22.39 -13.37 37.47
CA SER A 250 23.61 -12.93 36.77
C SER A 250 23.53 -13.19 35.28
N GLU A 251 23.02 -14.36 34.90
CA GLU A 251 22.85 -14.83 33.53
C GLU A 251 21.79 -13.98 32.79
N ASP A 252 20.71 -13.58 33.47
CA ASP A 252 19.69 -12.68 32.91
C ASP A 252 20.28 -11.34 32.52
N LYS A 253 21.09 -10.76 33.41
CA LYS A 253 21.77 -9.48 33.14
C LYS A 253 22.75 -9.61 31.99
N ARG A 254 23.44 -10.75 31.87
CA ARG A 254 24.33 -11.02 30.73
C ARG A 254 23.54 -11.12 29.42
N PHE A 255 22.43 -11.85 29.41
CA PHE A 255 21.57 -11.96 28.24
C PHE A 255 21.02 -10.58 27.82
N ILE A 256 20.45 -9.82 28.77
CA ILE A 256 19.92 -8.48 28.51
C ILE A 256 21.02 -7.58 27.94
N ASN A 257 22.22 -7.59 28.55
CA ASN A 257 23.34 -6.79 28.05
C ASN A 257 23.74 -7.18 26.61
N ALA A 258 23.79 -8.47 26.29
CA ALA A 258 24.07 -8.95 24.94
C ALA A 258 22.99 -8.46 23.95
N VAL A 259 21.70 -8.59 24.29
CA VAL A 259 20.58 -8.13 23.47
C VAL A 259 20.61 -6.60 23.26
N THR A 260 20.79 -5.82 24.33
CA THR A 260 20.89 -4.35 24.24
C THR A 260 22.08 -3.92 23.39
N SER A 261 23.18 -4.67 23.43
CA SER A 261 24.36 -4.40 22.60
C SER A 261 24.09 -4.69 21.12
N LEU A 262 23.38 -5.79 20.81
CA LEU A 262 22.91 -6.09 19.45
C LEU A 262 21.93 -5.03 18.94
N GLU A 263 21.05 -4.53 19.81
CA GLU A 263 20.13 -3.43 19.50
C GLU A 263 20.90 -2.16 19.12
N TYR A 264 21.85 -1.76 19.97
CA TYR A 264 22.65 -0.59 19.72
C TYR A 264 23.43 -0.72 18.40
N LEU A 265 24.05 -1.88 18.15
CA LEU A 265 24.76 -2.14 16.89
C LEU A 265 23.83 -2.10 15.68
N TYR A 266 22.60 -2.59 15.79
CA TYR A 266 21.62 -2.52 14.71
C TYR A 266 21.26 -1.08 14.34
N PHE A 267 21.11 -0.19 15.34
CA PHE A 267 20.74 1.21 15.09
C PHE A 267 21.92 2.12 14.75
N VAL A 268 23.05 1.96 15.43
CA VAL A 268 24.21 2.87 15.35
C VAL A 268 25.31 2.33 14.43
N GLY A 269 25.39 1.02 14.24
CA GLY A 269 26.37 0.35 13.38
C GLY A 269 27.72 0.04 14.05
N TYR A 270 28.06 0.68 15.16
CA TYR A 270 29.27 0.43 15.95
C TYR A 270 29.11 0.91 17.39
N ILE A 271 29.88 0.38 18.34
CA ILE A 271 29.93 0.87 19.74
C ILE A 271 31.16 1.79 19.93
N PRO A 272 30.97 3.09 20.28
CA PRO A 272 32.06 4.02 20.57
C PRO A 272 32.98 3.51 21.68
N TYR A 273 34.28 3.85 21.61
CA TYR A 273 35.28 3.37 22.57
C TYR A 273 34.92 3.72 24.02
N GLU A 274 34.42 4.94 24.23
CA GLU A 274 34.03 5.50 25.52
C GLU A 274 32.84 4.76 26.13
N GLU A 275 31.97 4.17 25.31
CA GLU A 275 30.73 3.49 25.75
C GLU A 275 30.92 1.97 25.94
N ARG A 276 32.06 1.40 25.56
CA ARG A 276 32.31 -0.07 25.64
C ARG A 276 32.22 -0.65 27.05
N HIS A 277 32.29 0.17 28.09
CA HIS A 277 32.12 -0.27 29.47
C HIS A 277 30.64 -0.50 29.84
N ILE A 278 29.70 0.00 29.04
CA ILE A 278 28.25 -0.10 29.23
C ILE A 278 27.70 -1.32 28.48
N TYR A 279 28.28 -1.64 27.33
CA TYR A 279 27.81 -2.67 26.41
C TYR A 279 28.67 -3.93 26.44
N ASP A 280 28.09 -5.04 26.01
CA ASP A 280 28.81 -6.25 25.65
C ASP A 280 29.55 -6.05 24.32
N THR A 281 30.87 -6.18 24.36
CA THR A 281 31.72 -6.05 23.17
C THR A 281 31.66 -7.27 22.23
N ASN A 282 31.26 -8.45 22.74
CA ASN A 282 31.15 -9.69 21.97
C ASN A 282 29.81 -10.40 22.28
N PRO A 283 28.67 -9.79 21.94
CA PRO A 283 27.36 -10.29 22.36
C PRO A 283 27.04 -11.69 21.81
N ILE A 284 27.54 -12.05 20.62
CA ILE A 284 27.35 -13.40 20.04
C ILE A 284 28.08 -14.46 20.85
N ASP A 285 29.32 -14.20 21.26
CA ASP A 285 30.08 -15.11 22.12
C ASP A 285 29.40 -15.27 23.48
N THR A 286 28.90 -14.17 24.07
CA THR A 286 28.11 -14.23 25.31
C THR A 286 26.85 -15.08 25.16
N LEU A 287 26.15 -15.00 24.04
CA LEU A 287 24.96 -15.83 23.77
C LEU A 287 25.33 -17.32 23.65
N TRP A 288 26.43 -17.65 22.96
CA TRP A 288 26.95 -19.03 22.92
C TRP A 288 27.34 -19.52 24.32
N GLU A 289 28.04 -18.72 25.11
CA GLU A 289 28.42 -19.09 26.48
C GLU A 289 27.21 -19.32 27.40
N LEU A 290 26.15 -18.52 27.25
CA LEU A 290 24.89 -18.72 27.98
C LEU A 290 24.23 -20.02 27.56
N LYS A 291 24.18 -20.28 26.25
CA LYS A 291 23.62 -21.51 25.71
C LYS A 291 24.37 -22.75 26.19
N ASP A 292 25.69 -22.73 26.15
CA ASP A 292 26.54 -23.85 26.56
C ASP A 292 26.49 -24.12 28.08
N LYS A 293 25.91 -23.19 28.86
CA LYS A 293 25.63 -23.33 30.29
C LYS A 293 24.18 -23.71 30.60
N ASP A 294 23.42 -24.16 29.59
CA ASP A 294 22.00 -24.53 29.72
C ASP A 294 21.14 -23.39 30.30
N TYR A 295 21.42 -22.14 29.89
CA TYR A 295 20.64 -20.98 30.31
C TYR A 295 19.16 -21.12 29.89
N TYR A 296 18.24 -20.91 30.84
CA TYR A 296 16.82 -21.26 30.69
C TYR A 296 16.08 -20.52 29.58
N ASN A 297 16.55 -19.32 29.17
CA ASN A 297 15.94 -18.53 28.09
C ASN A 297 16.36 -19.09 26.73
N VAL A 298 15.98 -20.34 26.47
CA VAL A 298 16.39 -21.13 25.30
C VAL A 298 15.86 -20.48 24.02
N LEU A 299 14.61 -19.98 24.02
CA LEU A 299 14.06 -19.29 22.84
C LEU A 299 14.82 -18.02 22.53
N GLY A 300 15.05 -17.17 23.54
CA GLY A 300 15.78 -15.92 23.34
C GLY A 300 17.18 -16.18 22.82
N THR A 301 17.93 -17.04 23.49
CA THR A 301 19.33 -17.33 23.11
C THR A 301 19.40 -17.89 21.69
N ASN A 302 18.54 -18.84 21.34
CA ASN A 302 18.52 -19.42 20.00
C ASN A 302 18.06 -18.41 18.94
N TYR A 303 17.05 -17.58 19.21
CA TYR A 303 16.60 -16.52 18.31
C TYR A 303 17.73 -15.53 17.99
N TYR A 304 18.42 -15.02 19.01
CA TYR A 304 19.49 -14.04 18.80
C TYR A 304 20.70 -14.66 18.08
N LEU A 305 21.03 -15.92 18.37
CA LEU A 305 22.05 -16.64 17.60
C LEU A 305 21.64 -16.79 16.13
N LEU A 306 20.41 -17.27 15.85
CA LEU A 306 19.91 -17.44 14.48
C LEU A 306 19.94 -16.15 13.66
N LYS A 307 19.57 -15.03 14.28
CA LYS A 307 19.40 -13.75 13.58
C LYS A 307 20.70 -12.96 13.42
N TRP A 308 21.67 -13.09 14.32
CA TRP A 308 22.89 -12.27 14.31
C TRP A 308 24.20 -13.03 14.12
N ASP A 309 24.25 -14.34 14.36
CA ASP A 309 25.46 -15.13 14.05
C ASP A 309 25.49 -15.48 12.55
N LYS A 310 26.32 -14.74 11.81
CA LYS A 310 26.47 -14.87 10.36
C LYS A 310 27.27 -16.09 9.93
N GLU A 311 28.00 -16.72 10.86
CA GLU A 311 28.85 -17.89 10.59
C GLU A 311 28.07 -19.21 10.71
N LEU A 312 26.80 -19.15 11.12
CA LEU A 312 25.93 -20.33 11.27
C LEU A 312 25.65 -21.02 9.92
N VAL A 313 26.10 -22.28 9.82
CA VAL A 313 25.69 -23.19 8.75
C VAL A 313 24.25 -23.70 8.94
N LEU A 314 23.58 -24.07 7.84
CA LEU A 314 22.18 -24.50 7.84
C LEU A 314 21.88 -25.61 8.86
N GLU A 315 22.75 -26.63 8.96
CA GLU A 315 22.58 -27.72 9.92
C GLU A 315 22.50 -27.21 11.37
N ARG A 316 23.34 -26.24 11.72
CA ARG A 316 23.34 -25.64 13.06
C ARG A 316 22.11 -24.77 13.27
N LYS A 317 21.66 -24.03 12.26
CA LYS A 317 20.40 -23.26 12.31
C LYS A 317 19.21 -24.18 12.59
N ILE A 318 19.07 -25.27 11.84
CA ILE A 318 18.02 -26.28 12.03
C ILE A 318 18.06 -26.84 13.46
N LYS A 319 19.26 -27.13 13.99
CA LYS A 319 19.40 -27.62 15.37
C LYS A 319 18.93 -26.60 16.41
N LEU A 320 19.28 -25.32 16.26
CA LEU A 320 18.85 -24.26 17.17
C LEU A 320 17.33 -24.06 17.15
N ILE A 321 16.73 -24.13 15.95
CA ILE A 321 15.29 -24.02 15.76
C ILE A 321 14.59 -25.17 16.46
N ARG A 322 14.98 -26.42 16.16
CA ARG A 322 14.39 -27.61 16.78
C ARG A 322 14.49 -27.57 18.30
N GLU A 323 15.65 -27.23 18.85
CA GLU A 323 15.85 -27.14 20.30
C GLU A 323 14.94 -26.09 20.95
N ALA A 324 14.79 -24.92 20.32
CA ALA A 324 13.89 -23.88 20.83
C ALA A 324 12.42 -24.29 20.75
N MET A 325 12.01 -25.00 19.70
CA MET A 325 10.65 -25.50 19.53
C MET A 325 10.33 -26.63 20.54
N GLU A 326 11.24 -27.59 20.71
CA GLU A 326 11.10 -28.66 21.71
C GLU A 326 10.99 -28.06 23.13
N HIS A 327 11.82 -27.05 23.43
CA HIS A 327 11.72 -26.34 24.70
C HIS A 327 10.36 -25.66 24.85
N TYR A 328 9.92 -24.88 23.85
CA TYR A 328 8.62 -24.21 23.85
C TYR A 328 7.47 -25.18 24.13
N LEU A 329 7.44 -26.33 23.44
CA LEU A 329 6.40 -27.34 23.59
C LEU A 329 6.40 -28.01 24.98
N SER A 330 7.57 -28.09 25.63
CA SER A 330 7.71 -28.66 26.97
C SER A 330 7.25 -27.74 28.10
N MET A 331 7.09 -26.44 27.82
CA MET A 331 6.77 -25.44 28.83
C MET A 331 5.29 -25.51 29.25
N GLN A 332 5.04 -25.34 30.55
CA GLN A 332 3.68 -25.19 31.08
C GLN A 332 3.08 -23.80 30.78
N ASP A 333 3.90 -22.75 30.89
CA ASP A 333 3.50 -21.38 30.54
C ASP A 333 4.15 -20.98 29.22
N LYS A 334 3.31 -20.80 28.19
CA LYS A 334 3.72 -20.52 26.80
C LYS A 334 3.57 -19.04 26.42
N ASN A 335 3.19 -18.18 27.37
CA ASN A 335 2.91 -16.77 27.13
C ASN A 335 4.15 -15.90 27.41
N PHE A 336 4.86 -15.51 26.35
CA PHE A 336 5.97 -14.58 26.43
C PHE A 336 6.21 -13.83 25.12
N GLU A 337 6.94 -12.72 25.22
CA GLU A 337 7.29 -11.86 24.10
C GLU A 337 8.12 -12.60 23.03
N GLY A 338 8.03 -12.14 21.78
CA GLY A 338 8.93 -12.58 20.71
C GLY A 338 8.67 -13.96 20.11
N VAL A 339 7.68 -14.74 20.57
CA VAL A 339 7.35 -16.06 20.01
C VAL A 339 7.09 -15.98 18.50
N TYR A 340 6.25 -15.02 18.08
CA TYR A 340 6.03 -14.73 16.67
C TYR A 340 7.35 -14.42 15.93
N SER A 341 8.21 -13.58 16.51
CA SER A 341 9.51 -13.22 15.92
C SER A 341 10.43 -14.42 15.77
N PHE A 342 10.40 -15.36 16.72
CA PHE A 342 11.14 -16.61 16.61
C PHE A 342 10.64 -17.45 15.44
N PHE A 343 9.34 -17.68 15.33
CA PHE A 343 8.80 -18.49 14.23
C PHE A 343 8.96 -17.82 12.86
N GLN A 344 8.95 -16.48 12.80
CA GLN A 344 9.30 -15.73 11.59
C GLN A 344 10.76 -15.90 11.16
N VAL A 345 11.69 -16.13 12.08
CA VAL A 345 13.08 -16.49 11.73
C VAL A 345 13.17 -17.98 11.38
N ALA A 346 12.43 -18.83 12.09
CA ALA A 346 12.47 -20.27 11.89
C ALA A 346 12.02 -20.69 10.47
N ARG A 347 10.96 -20.06 9.95
CA ARG A 347 10.44 -20.34 8.59
C ARG A 347 11.46 -20.15 7.47
N GLU A 348 12.45 -19.29 7.64
CA GLU A 348 13.45 -19.04 6.60
C GLU A 348 14.42 -20.22 6.42
N HIS A 349 14.48 -21.12 7.41
CA HIS A 349 15.55 -22.10 7.55
C HIS A 349 15.08 -23.50 7.95
N TYR A 350 13.78 -23.69 8.20
CA TYR A 350 13.19 -24.96 8.67
C TYR A 350 12.05 -25.40 7.72
N PRO A 351 11.84 -26.71 7.51
CA PRO A 351 10.76 -27.20 6.64
C PRO A 351 9.37 -26.69 7.09
N SER A 352 8.55 -26.25 6.13
CA SER A 352 7.21 -25.71 6.41
C SER A 352 6.30 -26.75 7.08
N GLU A 353 6.31 -27.99 6.60
CA GLU A 353 5.45 -29.08 7.09
C GLU A 353 5.61 -29.29 8.60
N ASP A 354 6.86 -29.31 9.08
CA ASP A 354 7.17 -29.49 10.50
C ASP A 354 6.81 -28.25 11.34
N LEU A 355 6.95 -27.04 10.78
CA LEU A 355 6.53 -25.80 11.45
C LEU A 355 5.02 -25.75 11.60
N VAL A 356 4.28 -26.20 10.59
CA VAL A 356 2.82 -26.19 10.57
C VAL A 356 2.26 -27.03 11.71
N GLU A 357 2.73 -28.26 11.90
CA GLU A 357 2.24 -29.15 12.98
C GLU A 357 2.40 -28.48 14.36
N ILE A 358 3.56 -27.87 14.60
CA ILE A 358 3.84 -27.20 15.87
C ILE A 358 2.98 -25.95 16.01
N MET A 359 2.88 -25.14 14.97
CA MET A 359 2.07 -23.93 15.00
C MET A 359 0.57 -24.19 15.15
N GLU A 360 0.04 -25.28 14.59
CA GLU A 360 -1.33 -25.74 14.82
C GLU A 360 -1.56 -26.02 16.31
N SER A 361 -0.68 -26.80 16.95
CA SER A 361 -0.75 -27.08 18.38
C SER A 361 -0.76 -25.80 19.21
N ILE A 362 0.11 -24.84 18.87
CA ILE A 362 0.19 -23.56 19.57
C ILE A 362 -1.09 -22.75 19.38
N PHE A 363 -1.58 -22.62 18.15
CA PHE A 363 -2.74 -21.81 17.82
C PHE A 363 -4.00 -22.24 18.58
N TYR A 364 -4.21 -23.55 18.74
CA TYR A 364 -5.38 -24.08 19.43
C TYR A 364 -5.27 -24.08 20.96
N GLU A 365 -4.08 -23.89 21.53
CA GLU A 365 -3.84 -23.83 22.98
C GLU A 365 -3.76 -22.39 23.52
N ILE A 366 -3.49 -21.38 22.69
CA ILE A 366 -3.34 -20.00 23.15
C ILE A 366 -4.68 -19.43 23.63
N GLU A 367 -4.72 -19.00 24.89
CA GLU A 367 -5.86 -18.27 25.46
C GLU A 367 -5.82 -16.76 25.17
N ASN A 368 -4.62 -16.18 25.01
CA ASN A 368 -4.45 -14.74 24.77
C ASN A 368 -4.81 -14.37 23.32
N HIS A 369 -5.84 -13.54 23.15
CA HIS A 369 -6.32 -13.12 21.82
C HIS A 369 -5.24 -12.46 20.95
N LYS A 370 -4.35 -11.64 21.52
CA LYS A 370 -3.31 -10.96 20.76
C LYS A 370 -2.33 -11.97 20.17
N ASP A 371 -1.88 -12.93 20.97
CA ASP A 371 -0.90 -13.93 20.55
C ASP A 371 -1.54 -14.93 19.58
N ALA A 372 -2.82 -15.28 19.79
CA ALA A 372 -3.59 -16.10 18.87
C ALA A 372 -3.68 -15.44 17.48
N THR A 373 -3.92 -14.13 17.41
CA THR A 373 -3.90 -13.39 16.13
C THR A 373 -2.54 -13.48 15.44
N LEU A 374 -1.43 -13.29 16.15
CA LEU A 374 -0.09 -13.34 15.56
C LEU A 374 0.27 -14.73 15.04
N ILE A 375 0.04 -15.75 15.85
CA ILE A 375 0.31 -17.14 15.48
C ILE A 375 -0.62 -17.58 14.34
N GLY A 376 -1.90 -17.21 14.39
CA GLY A 376 -2.86 -17.52 13.33
C GLY A 376 -2.49 -16.90 11.98
N VAL A 377 -1.95 -15.67 11.98
CA VAL A 377 -1.45 -15.05 10.73
C VAL A 377 -0.28 -15.85 10.15
N LEU A 378 0.73 -16.14 10.97
CA LEU A 378 1.89 -16.89 10.48
C LEU A 378 1.50 -18.31 10.06
N LEU A 379 0.58 -18.97 10.77
CA LEU A 379 0.04 -20.27 10.38
C LEU A 379 -0.69 -20.19 9.03
N SER A 380 -1.42 -19.10 8.78
CA SER A 380 -2.08 -18.85 7.50
C SER A 380 -1.07 -18.64 6.36
N GLU A 381 0.07 -17.99 6.63
CA GLU A 381 1.16 -17.83 5.67
C GLU A 381 1.80 -19.18 5.32
N LEU A 382 2.07 -20.04 6.30
CA LEU A 382 2.60 -21.39 6.06
C LEU A 382 1.61 -22.26 5.26
N TYR A 383 0.33 -22.25 5.63
CA TYR A 383 -0.69 -22.94 4.84
C TYR A 383 -0.80 -22.41 3.41
N TYR A 384 -0.58 -21.11 3.22
CA TYR A 384 -0.61 -20.52 1.88
C TYR A 384 0.54 -21.03 1.01
N GLU A 385 1.75 -21.17 1.57
CA GLU A 385 2.91 -21.79 0.91
C GLU A 385 2.61 -23.24 0.47
N GLU A 386 1.79 -23.96 1.25
CA GLU A 386 1.36 -25.33 0.98
C GLU A 386 0.05 -25.44 0.15
N ASN A 387 -0.53 -24.32 -0.30
CA ASN A 387 -1.83 -24.25 -0.99
C ASN A 387 -3.02 -24.82 -0.19
N ARG A 388 -2.95 -24.80 1.15
CA ARG A 388 -3.96 -25.30 2.09
C ARG A 388 -5.03 -24.25 2.41
N TYR A 389 -5.75 -23.76 1.39
CA TYR A 389 -6.69 -22.63 1.55
C TYR A 389 -7.86 -22.88 2.51
N ASN A 390 -8.32 -24.12 2.65
CA ASN A 390 -9.38 -24.48 3.60
C ASN A 390 -8.91 -24.28 5.04
N ASP A 391 -7.66 -24.63 5.35
CA ASP A 391 -7.09 -24.49 6.70
C ASP A 391 -6.92 -23.02 7.08
N ILE A 392 -6.48 -22.19 6.12
CA ILE A 392 -6.45 -20.72 6.29
C ILE A 392 -7.84 -20.18 6.61
N THR A 393 -8.87 -20.69 5.93
CA THR A 393 -10.25 -20.29 6.17
C THR A 393 -10.69 -20.59 7.61
N PHE A 394 -10.35 -21.78 8.14
CA PHE A 394 -10.64 -22.12 9.54
C PHE A 394 -9.93 -21.20 10.52
N VAL A 395 -8.65 -20.87 10.27
CA VAL A 395 -7.88 -19.95 11.09
C VAL A 395 -8.52 -18.55 11.11
N TYR A 396 -8.82 -17.97 9.95
CA TYR A 396 -9.45 -16.64 9.88
C TYR A 396 -10.84 -16.59 10.49
N GLN A 397 -11.65 -17.64 10.32
CA GLN A 397 -12.94 -17.73 11.00
C GLN A 397 -12.79 -17.79 12.53
N HIS A 398 -11.75 -18.45 13.05
CA HIS A 398 -11.45 -18.46 14.47
C HIS A 398 -11.04 -17.07 14.95
N LEU A 399 -10.07 -16.42 14.28
CA LEU A 399 -9.57 -15.09 14.66
C LEU A 399 -10.67 -14.02 14.66
N LEU A 400 -11.58 -14.03 13.69
CA LEU A 400 -12.66 -13.04 13.60
C LEU A 400 -13.69 -13.11 14.74
N LYS A 401 -13.73 -14.22 15.49
CA LYS A 401 -14.62 -14.37 16.67
C LYS A 401 -14.09 -13.60 17.88
N THR A 402 -12.78 -13.46 18.00
CA THR A 402 -12.11 -12.91 19.18
C THR A 402 -11.44 -11.55 18.93
N GLU A 403 -11.17 -11.19 17.68
CA GLU A 403 -10.47 -9.94 17.36
C GLU A 403 -11.35 -8.70 17.59
N GLU A 404 -10.92 -7.88 18.56
CA GLU A 404 -11.59 -6.65 18.98
C GLU A 404 -11.04 -5.40 18.29
N ASN A 405 -9.78 -5.40 17.84
CA ASN A 405 -9.20 -4.26 17.16
C ASN A 405 -9.78 -4.16 15.74
N ILE A 406 -10.46 -3.05 15.45
CA ILE A 406 -11.16 -2.88 14.17
C ILE A 406 -10.22 -2.94 12.95
N LEU A 407 -9.01 -2.38 13.03
CA LEU A 407 -8.06 -2.37 11.91
C LEU A 407 -7.49 -3.77 11.67
N THR A 408 -7.11 -4.47 12.74
CA THR A 408 -6.69 -5.87 12.68
C THR A 408 -7.80 -6.75 12.09
N ARG A 409 -9.03 -6.57 12.55
CA ARG A 409 -10.21 -7.27 12.05
C ARG A 409 -10.40 -7.02 10.54
N VAL A 410 -10.28 -5.78 10.09
CA VAL A 410 -10.39 -5.43 8.67
C VAL A 410 -9.26 -6.07 7.85
N ARG A 411 -8.02 -6.12 8.37
CA ARG A 411 -6.91 -6.83 7.72
C ARG A 411 -7.22 -8.32 7.55
N ILE A 412 -7.72 -8.99 8.60
CA ILE A 412 -8.15 -10.39 8.54
C ILE A 412 -9.26 -10.57 7.51
N VAL A 413 -10.27 -9.68 7.50
CA VAL A 413 -11.36 -9.70 6.51
C VAL A 413 -10.82 -9.57 5.08
N THR A 414 -9.88 -8.66 4.82
CA THR A 414 -9.31 -8.48 3.48
C THR A 414 -8.49 -9.69 3.03
N ASN A 415 -7.65 -10.25 3.92
CA ASN A 415 -6.88 -11.45 3.62
C ASN A 415 -7.80 -12.65 3.40
N TYR A 416 -8.81 -12.82 4.24
CA TYR A 416 -9.77 -13.91 4.10
C TYR A 416 -10.58 -13.78 2.81
N GLY A 417 -11.01 -12.57 2.44
CA GLY A 417 -11.66 -12.32 1.15
C GLY A 417 -10.78 -12.70 -0.04
N TYR A 418 -9.48 -12.41 0.01
CA TYR A 418 -8.53 -12.87 -1.00
C TYR A 418 -8.44 -14.41 -1.05
N ILE A 419 -8.30 -15.08 0.09
CA ILE A 419 -8.25 -16.55 0.16
C ILE A 419 -9.54 -17.22 -0.32
N LEU A 420 -10.70 -16.61 -0.03
CA LEU A 420 -11.98 -17.06 -0.58
C LEU A 420 -12.00 -16.92 -2.10
N CYS A 421 -11.36 -15.90 -2.67
CA CYS A 421 -11.26 -15.79 -4.12
C CYS A 421 -10.41 -16.91 -4.70
N GLU A 422 -9.26 -17.22 -4.10
CA GLU A 422 -8.39 -18.30 -4.58
C GLU A 422 -9.03 -19.69 -4.44
N SER A 423 -9.83 -19.92 -3.40
CA SER A 423 -10.43 -21.23 -3.11
C SER A 423 -11.83 -21.43 -3.71
N SER A 424 -12.66 -20.39 -3.71
CA SER A 424 -14.10 -20.45 -4.00
C SER A 424 -14.55 -19.50 -5.12
N GLY A 425 -13.67 -18.64 -5.64
CA GLY A 425 -13.93 -17.74 -6.75
C GLY A 425 -14.41 -16.34 -6.36
N TYR A 426 -14.45 -15.45 -7.35
CA TYR A 426 -14.72 -14.01 -7.22
C TYR A 426 -16.07 -13.69 -6.54
N ASP A 427 -17.14 -14.38 -6.91
CA ASP A 427 -18.49 -14.08 -6.41
C ASP A 427 -18.63 -14.33 -4.89
N GLU A 428 -18.06 -15.43 -4.39
CA GLU A 428 -18.12 -15.75 -2.97
C GLU A 428 -17.25 -14.79 -2.15
N ALA A 429 -16.05 -14.46 -2.66
CA ALA A 429 -15.15 -13.49 -2.05
C ALA A 429 -15.80 -12.10 -1.91
N THR A 430 -16.38 -11.58 -2.99
CA THR A 430 -17.00 -10.25 -2.99
C THR A 430 -18.25 -10.19 -2.13
N LYS A 431 -19.07 -11.25 -2.12
CA LYS A 431 -20.21 -11.38 -1.21
C LYS A 431 -19.76 -11.35 0.25
N TYR A 432 -18.72 -12.11 0.60
CA TYR A 432 -18.14 -12.10 1.94
C TYR A 432 -17.61 -10.71 2.33
N LEU A 433 -16.82 -10.07 1.46
CA LEU A 433 -16.23 -8.75 1.71
C LEU A 433 -17.30 -7.67 1.91
N ASN A 434 -18.34 -7.66 1.07
CA ASN A 434 -19.44 -6.69 1.18
C ASN A 434 -20.26 -6.87 2.46
N ASN A 435 -20.57 -8.11 2.83
CA ASN A 435 -21.26 -8.41 4.09
C ASN A 435 -20.42 -7.98 5.30
N SER A 436 -19.13 -8.37 5.31
CA SER A 436 -18.20 -7.98 6.37
C SER A 436 -18.04 -6.47 6.49
N TRP A 437 -17.99 -5.74 5.36
CA TRP A 437 -17.88 -4.28 5.36
C TRP A 437 -19.11 -3.61 5.99
N ARG A 438 -20.32 -4.11 5.68
CA ARG A 438 -21.56 -3.62 6.30
C ARG A 438 -21.54 -3.82 7.81
N ASP A 439 -21.07 -4.97 8.28
CA ASP A 439 -20.96 -5.25 9.71
C ASP A 439 -19.91 -4.35 10.38
N ILE A 440 -18.74 -4.17 9.75
CA ILE A 440 -17.68 -3.26 10.21
C ILE A 440 -18.17 -1.82 10.34
N LYS A 441 -19.00 -1.33 9.41
CA LYS A 441 -19.59 0.01 9.46
C LYS A 441 -20.44 0.26 10.70
N SER A 442 -20.97 -0.79 11.32
CA SER A 442 -21.74 -0.69 12.58
C SER A 442 -20.86 -0.59 13.83
N HIS A 443 -19.55 -0.83 13.71
CA HIS A 443 -18.62 -0.83 14.84
C HIS A 443 -18.35 0.59 15.36
N ARG A 444 -18.29 0.75 16.69
CA ARG A 444 -18.12 2.06 17.36
C ARG A 444 -16.86 2.84 16.94
N GLN A 445 -15.79 2.14 16.56
CA GLN A 445 -14.51 2.73 16.14
C GLN A 445 -14.43 3.03 14.63
N TYR A 446 -15.46 2.68 13.85
CA TYR A 446 -15.45 2.88 12.39
C TYR A 446 -15.29 4.36 12.03
N ALA A 447 -16.02 5.26 12.69
CA ALA A 447 -15.98 6.69 12.37
C ALA A 447 -14.57 7.30 12.47
N GLN A 448 -13.76 6.84 13.43
CA GLN A 448 -12.38 7.31 13.64
C GLN A 448 -11.40 6.76 12.61
N ASN A 449 -11.68 5.57 12.05
CA ASN A 449 -10.81 4.84 11.13
C ASN A 449 -11.40 4.73 9.72
N ARG A 450 -12.42 5.53 9.42
CA ARG A 450 -13.27 5.36 8.23
C ARG A 450 -12.47 5.33 6.94
N ARG A 451 -11.56 6.30 6.77
CA ARG A 451 -10.76 6.43 5.55
C ARG A 451 -9.92 5.17 5.31
N GLU A 452 -9.17 4.73 6.32
CA GLU A 452 -8.31 3.56 6.21
C GLU A 452 -9.11 2.28 5.93
N ILE A 453 -10.19 2.06 6.67
CA ILE A 453 -11.07 0.88 6.50
C ILE A 453 -11.69 0.84 5.11
N ASP A 454 -12.30 1.95 4.69
CA ASP A 454 -12.96 2.03 3.38
C ASP A 454 -11.93 1.87 2.26
N THR A 455 -10.73 2.43 2.41
CA THR A 455 -9.64 2.25 1.44
C THR A 455 -9.21 0.79 1.35
N MET A 456 -8.96 0.09 2.46
CA MET A 456 -8.54 -1.31 2.45
C MET A 456 -9.55 -2.21 1.74
N ILE A 457 -10.84 -2.09 2.08
CA ILE A 457 -11.90 -2.93 1.52
C ILE A 457 -12.17 -2.57 0.05
N THR A 458 -12.17 -1.29 -0.29
CA THR A 458 -12.36 -0.85 -1.68
C THR A 458 -11.21 -1.30 -2.57
N SER A 459 -9.96 -1.25 -2.07
CA SER A 459 -8.77 -1.70 -2.79
C SER A 459 -8.87 -3.17 -3.17
N ILE A 460 -9.14 -4.05 -2.20
CA ILE A 460 -9.28 -5.49 -2.49
C ILE A 460 -10.44 -5.76 -3.44
N LEU A 461 -11.61 -5.12 -3.27
CA LEU A 461 -12.75 -5.33 -4.16
C LEU A 461 -12.44 -4.90 -5.61
N LYS A 462 -11.78 -3.75 -5.80
CA LYS A 462 -11.36 -3.27 -7.13
C LYS A 462 -10.34 -4.22 -7.76
N GLN A 463 -9.33 -4.64 -7.00
CA GLN A 463 -8.28 -5.53 -7.51
C GLN A 463 -8.82 -6.93 -7.84
N LEU A 464 -9.71 -7.48 -7.02
CA LEU A 464 -10.39 -8.75 -7.32
C LEU A 464 -11.21 -8.63 -8.62
N LYS A 465 -11.89 -7.50 -8.83
CA LYS A 465 -12.66 -7.27 -10.06
C LYS A 465 -11.76 -7.17 -11.28
N ILE A 466 -10.61 -6.49 -11.17
CA ILE A 466 -9.59 -6.44 -12.23
C ILE A 466 -9.09 -7.86 -12.54
N LYS A 467 -8.73 -8.67 -11.53
CA LYS A 467 -8.24 -10.04 -11.72
C LYS A 467 -9.27 -10.94 -12.43
N ASN A 468 -10.56 -10.68 -12.24
CA ASN A 468 -11.66 -11.46 -12.82
C ASN A 468 -12.08 -11.01 -14.24
N THR A 469 -11.58 -9.85 -14.70
CA THR A 469 -11.86 -9.32 -16.04
C THR A 469 -10.83 -9.83 -17.03
#